data_AF-A0A2T2TRY1-F1
#
_entry.id   AF-A0A2T2TRY1-F1
#
_cell.length_a   1.000
_cell.length_b   1.000
_cell.length_c   1.000
_cell.angle_alpha   90.00
_cell.angle_beta   90.00
_cell.angle_gamma   90.00
#
_symmetry.space_group_name_H-M   'P 1'
#
loop_
_entity.id
_entity.type
_entity.pdbx_description
1 polymer ?
#
loop_
_entity_poly.entity_id
_entity_poly.type
_entity_poly.pdbx_seq_one_letter_code
_entity_poly.pdbx_strand_id
1 'polypeptide(L)'
;RLSPPGMDLEEQMRERIPLGRFGEPEELANLAVFLLSDLSSYMNGAFLTYDGGEVLAAGGQFNQFTQLPREQIKDLFEQMRDEGG
;
A
#
# COMPACT_ATOMS: atom_id res chain seq x y z
N ARG A 1 20.58 -7.66 12.51
CA ARG A 1 19.30 -7.82 11.77
C ARG A 1 18.20 -7.89 12.81
N LEU A 2 17.17 -7.03 12.72
CA LEU A 2 16.10 -6.91 13.72
C LEU A 2 15.01 -8.00 13.60
N SER A 3 15.11 -8.90 12.62
CA SER A 3 14.15 -9.97 12.40
C SER A 3 14.40 -11.16 13.36
N PRO A 4 13.35 -11.67 14.05
CA PRO A 4 13.44 -12.91 14.80
C PRO A 4 13.91 -14.10 13.93
N PRO A 5 14.55 -15.12 14.50
CA PRO A 5 14.95 -16.32 13.76
C PRO A 5 13.76 -16.98 13.06
N GLY A 6 13.91 -17.29 11.77
CA GLY A 6 12.87 -17.90 10.93
C GLY A 6 11.86 -16.93 10.33
N MET A 7 11.98 -15.62 10.58
CA MET A 7 11.12 -14.60 9.98
C MET A 7 11.90 -13.74 9.00
N ASP A 8 11.41 -13.67 7.75
CA ASP A 8 11.85 -12.66 6.80
C ASP A 8 10.97 -11.42 6.89
N LEU A 9 11.25 -10.59 7.89
CA LEU A 9 10.51 -9.36 8.14
C LEU A 9 10.61 -8.37 6.96
N GLU A 10 11.73 -8.40 6.24
CA GLU A 10 11.97 -7.49 5.11
C GLU A 10 11.04 -7.83 3.94
N GLU A 11 10.92 -9.13 3.63
CA GLU A 11 10.02 -9.59 2.58
C GLU A 11 8.55 -9.35 2.94
N GLN A 12 8.15 -9.63 4.19
CA GLN A 12 6.79 -9.35 4.65
C GLN A 12 6.43 -7.86 4.58
N MET A 13 7.40 -6.97 4.84
CA MET A 13 7.20 -5.53 4.67
C MET A 13 7.05 -5.15 3.19
N ARG A 14 7.85 -5.75 2.31
CA ARG A 14 7.79 -5.53 0.86
C ARG A 14 6.44 -5.96 0.27
N GLU A 15 5.91 -7.10 0.69
CA GLU A 15 4.62 -7.64 0.22
C GLU A 15 3.42 -6.73 0.54
N ARG A 16 3.53 -5.88 1.57
CA ARG A 16 2.48 -4.91 1.93
C ARG A 16 2.42 -3.71 1.00
N ILE A 17 3.48 -3.47 0.23
CA ILE A 17 3.59 -2.33 -0.68
C ILE A 17 3.11 -2.78 -2.06
N PRO A 18 2.04 -2.18 -2.63
CA PRO A 18 1.58 -2.49 -3.99
C PRO A 18 2.65 -2.36 -5.08
N LEU A 19 3.60 -1.43 -4.94
CA LEU A 19 4.73 -1.32 -5.87
C LEU A 19 5.75 -2.47 -5.76
N GLY A 20 5.66 -3.34 -4.74
CA GLY A 20 6.53 -4.49 -4.55
C GLY A 20 7.98 -4.14 -4.18
N ARG A 21 8.23 -2.90 -3.76
CA ARG A 21 9.57 -2.41 -3.36
C ARG A 21 9.48 -1.27 -2.36
N PHE A 22 10.55 -1.07 -1.61
CA PHE A 22 10.76 0.17 -0.88
C PHE A 22 11.04 1.32 -1.84
N GLY A 23 10.71 2.53 -1.41
CA GLY A 23 11.17 3.75 -2.07
C GLY A 23 12.68 3.93 -1.88
N GLU A 24 13.35 4.47 -2.88
CA GLU A 24 14.77 4.83 -2.78
C GLU A 24 14.93 6.25 -2.21
N PRO A 25 16.00 6.52 -1.43
CA PRO A 25 16.25 7.85 -0.87
C PRO A 25 16.24 8.98 -1.90
N GLU A 26 16.75 8.72 -3.10
CA GLU A 26 16.80 9.68 -4.21
C GLU A 26 15.40 10.07 -4.70
N GLU A 27 14.43 9.16 -4.66
CA GLU A 27 13.07 9.46 -5.09
C GLU A 27 12.37 10.41 -4.10
N LEU A 28 12.57 10.22 -2.80
CA LEU A 28 12.09 11.14 -1.77
C LEU A 28 12.79 12.51 -1.89
N ALA A 29 14.10 12.52 -2.16
CA ALA A 29 14.84 13.75 -2.38
C ALA A 29 14.29 14.54 -3.58
N ASN A 30 13.97 13.86 -4.68
CA ASN A 30 13.35 14.49 -5.85
C ASN A 30 11.98 15.11 -5.53
N LEU A 31 11.15 14.42 -4.74
CA LEU A 31 9.88 14.98 -4.25
C LEU A 31 10.12 16.25 -3.40
N ALA A 32 11.09 16.19 -2.48
CA ALA A 32 11.43 17.35 -1.66
C ALA A 32 11.95 18.53 -2.51
N VAL A 33 12.80 18.28 -3.51
CA VAL A 33 13.28 19.30 -4.45
C VAL A 33 12.12 19.95 -5.20
N PHE A 34 11.17 19.15 -5.70
CA PHE A 34 9.97 19.69 -6.34
C PHE A 34 9.20 20.62 -5.39
N LEU A 35 8.92 20.16 -4.16
CA LEU A 35 8.13 20.92 -3.17
C LEU A 35 8.80 22.21 -2.69
N LEU A 36 10.14 22.27 -2.73
CA LEU A 36 10.92 23.45 -2.36
C LEU A 36 11.17 24.40 -3.55
N SER A 37 10.81 23.99 -4.76
CA SER A 37 11.02 24.78 -5.97
C SER A 37 9.84 25.72 -6.27
N ASP A 38 10.07 26.70 -7.14
CA ASP A 38 9.01 27.60 -7.61
C ASP A 38 7.91 26.86 -8.41
N LEU A 39 8.16 25.63 -8.86
CA LEU A 39 7.18 24.79 -9.57
C LEU A 39 5.98 24.43 -8.69
N SER A 40 6.13 24.47 -7.36
CA SER A 40 5.06 24.26 -6.39
C SER A 40 4.68 25.54 -5.62
N SER A 41 4.96 26.73 -6.18
CA SER A 41 4.79 28.03 -5.50
C SER A 41 3.39 28.33 -4.94
N TYR A 42 2.34 27.67 -5.43
CA TYR A 42 0.98 27.81 -4.90
C TYR A 42 0.52 26.63 -4.03
N MET A 43 1.37 25.63 -3.82
CA MET A 43 1.08 24.47 -2.99
C MET A 43 1.39 24.80 -1.53
N ASN A 44 0.34 24.96 -0.72
CA ASN A 44 0.46 25.20 0.72
C ASN A 44 -0.62 24.41 1.49
N GLY A 45 -0.27 23.91 2.68
CA GLY A 45 -1.18 23.14 3.54
C GLY A 45 -1.48 21.70 3.06
N ALA A 46 -0.74 21.20 2.09
CA ALA A 46 -0.94 19.85 1.56
C ALA A 46 -0.29 18.77 2.43
N PHE A 47 -0.93 17.61 2.50
CA PHE A 47 -0.34 16.36 3.00
C PHE A 47 -0.16 15.41 1.83
N LEU A 48 1.06 14.92 1.63
CA LEU A 48 1.41 14.04 0.52
C LEU A 48 1.83 12.68 1.08
N THR A 49 1.14 11.63 0.63
CA THR A 49 1.51 10.25 0.96
C THR A 49 2.52 9.76 -0.06
N TYR A 50 3.65 9.25 0.42
CA TYR A 50 4.73 8.70 -0.40
C TYR A 50 5.15 7.36 0.21
N ASP A 51 4.44 6.29 -0.13
CA ASP A 51 4.56 4.98 0.53
C ASP A 51 4.40 3.79 -0.44
N GLY A 52 4.41 4.05 -1.75
CA GLY A 52 4.16 3.02 -2.77
C GLY A 52 2.76 2.40 -2.72
N GLY A 53 1.81 3.04 -2.04
CA GLY A 53 0.42 2.60 -1.89
C GLY A 53 0.13 1.77 -0.65
N GLU A 54 1.10 1.62 0.27
CA GLU A 54 0.97 0.75 1.45
C GLU A 54 -0.26 1.10 2.30
N VAL A 55 -0.46 2.38 2.65
CA VAL A 55 -1.56 2.80 3.53
C VAL A 55 -2.91 2.50 2.90
N LEU A 56 -3.07 2.76 1.60
CA LEU A 56 -4.32 2.47 0.90
C LEU A 56 -4.56 0.98 0.78
N ALA A 57 -3.51 0.16 0.61
CA ALA A 57 -3.63 -1.29 0.56
C ALA A 57 -3.98 -1.89 1.93
N ALA A 58 -3.40 -1.38 3.02
CA ALA A 58 -3.66 -1.88 4.37
C ALA A 58 -4.98 -1.37 4.96
N GLY A 59 -5.41 -0.15 4.64
CA GLY A 59 -6.52 0.53 5.31
C GLY A 59 -7.92 0.19 4.80
N GLY A 60 -8.05 -0.43 3.62
CA GLY A 60 -9.35 -0.75 3.02
C GLY A 60 -9.92 -2.08 3.53
N GLN A 61 -11.13 -2.04 4.10
CA GLN A 61 -11.84 -3.22 4.63
C GLN A 61 -11.94 -4.39 3.63
N PHE A 62 -12.02 -4.10 2.34
CA PHE A 62 -12.21 -5.09 1.27
C PHE A 62 -10.93 -5.37 0.47
N ASN A 63 -9.79 -4.80 0.86
CA ASN A 63 -8.56 -4.94 0.07
C ASN A 63 -7.97 -6.34 0.12
N GLN A 64 -8.28 -7.13 1.14
CA GLN A 64 -7.91 -8.55 1.18
C GLN A 64 -8.43 -9.33 -0.05
N PHE A 65 -9.53 -8.88 -0.66
CA PHE A 65 -10.11 -9.52 -1.84
C PHE A 65 -9.35 -9.17 -3.12
N THR A 66 -8.54 -8.11 -3.17
CA THR A 66 -7.79 -7.75 -4.40
C THR A 66 -6.69 -8.76 -4.72
N GLN A 67 -6.24 -9.52 -3.73
CA GLN A 67 -5.23 -10.56 -3.87
C GLN A 67 -5.83 -11.95 -4.12
N LEU A 68 -7.17 -12.10 -4.10
CA LEU A 68 -7.83 -13.37 -4.30
C LEU A 68 -8.23 -13.58 -5.77
N PRO A 69 -8.20 -14.83 -6.28
CA PRO A 69 -8.77 -15.17 -7.57
C PRO A 69 -10.26 -14.81 -7.64
N ARG A 70 -10.70 -14.32 -8.81
CA ARG A 70 -12.10 -13.89 -9.04
C ARG A 70 -13.14 -14.94 -8.63
N GLU A 71 -12.88 -16.21 -8.92
CA GLU A 71 -13.82 -17.29 -8.59
C GLU A 71 -13.98 -17.47 -7.08
N GLN A 72 -12.89 -17.37 -6.30
CA GLN A 72 -12.96 -17.48 -4.83
C GLN A 72 -13.77 -16.32 -4.22
N ILE A 73 -13.59 -15.12 -4.76
CA ILE A 73 -14.37 -13.94 -4.34
C ILE A 73 -15.85 -14.17 -4.62
N LYS A 74 -16.17 -14.71 -5.80
CA LYS A 74 -17.55 -14.99 -6.21
C LYS A 74 -18.20 -16.03 -5.28
N ASP A 75 -17.52 -17.13 -5.02
CA ASP A 75 -18.00 -18.20 -4.14
C ASP A 75 -18.25 -17.68 -2.72
N LEU A 76 -17.34 -16.85 -2.20
CA LEU A 76 -17.48 -16.23 -0.88
C LEU A 76 -18.74 -15.36 -0.79
N PHE A 77 -18.98 -14.50 -1.78
CA PHE A 77 -20.16 -13.63 -1.76
C PHE A 77 -21.47 -14.39 -1.95
N GLU A 78 -21.46 -15.50 -2.70
CA GLU A 78 -22.62 -16.38 -2.82
C GLU A 78 -22.95 -17.02 -1.46
N GLN A 79 -21.96 -17.54 -0.74
CA GLN A 79 -22.14 -18.11 0.60
C GLN A 79 -22.69 -17.09 1.61
N MET A 80 -22.14 -15.86 1.62
CA MET A 80 -22.61 -14.79 2.52
C MET A 80 -24.07 -14.39 2.26
N ARG A 81 -24.52 -14.47 1.00
CA ARG A 81 -25.92 -14.19 0.64
C ARG A 81 -26.85 -15.29 1.14
N ASP A 82 -26.41 -16.54 1.05
CA ASP A 82 -27.23 -17.70 1.40
C ASP A 82 -27.36 -17.89 2.92
N GLU A 83 -26.38 -17.44 3.72
CA GLU A 83 -26.44 -17.43 5.19
C GLU A 83 -27.28 -16.29 5.78
N GLY A 84 -27.56 -15.24 5.00
CA GLY A 84 -28.33 -14.06 5.43
C GLY A 84 -29.82 -14.07 5.04
N GLY A 85 -30.30 -15.14 4.41
CA GLY A 85 -31.68 -15.31 3.93
C GLY A 85 -32.58 -16.10 4.86
#